data_AF-A0ABD3ESJ4-F1
#
_entry.id   AF-A0ABD3ESJ4-F1
#
_cell.length_a   1.000
_cell.length_b   1.000
_cell.length_c   1.000
_cell.angle_alpha   90.00
_cell.angle_beta   90.00
_cell.angle_gamma   90.00
#
_symmetry.space_group_name_H-M   'P 1'
#
loop_
_entity.id
_entity.type
_entity.pdbx_description
1 polymer ?
#
loop_
_entity_poly.entity_id
_entity_poly.type
_entity_poly.pdbx_seq_one_letter_code
_entity_poly.pdbx_strand_id
1 'polypeptide(L)'
;MDSMFDLAAAVLYPIAVLSYCYYKFSFDREVYLVNAEILPDGNFERYARMQADPAEVALFLINFNSLRISSVLDFMLSIGLNLSFCYRFTRVITVILSQRCRLRSRRTSSQKLTIKQRQRSVPPSVALIFVTASICAVVFTHSAVANARAACKEYPECVACAHVWNTGTQCPCIILIDGDRAPRTAHEWNYPEDVTDKVRALAEAGQLHTLQLINRQLRLWSDELRRCTSMRTISLIYTSLEEIPSWITEFKQLQHLHLEGKYGSRNLVALPPDLFSDLPDFTFLHLGNHHNLVALPAFDGTPNLRSMVLAVLLSLTELPPFDNLPSLETLALAHIQQVPAVPDMAPLVSLSRLAIFRPNHLCCNGFMGVCNLTDSFCVEDQVFKVPGATCLDPDDPRHANAATKEILEKFSLAICQKSAVPFALEGLSDFPTPERIASCDGVMYRRCDIPGVTSDNGTVGMCSSSRMQVVACNVDQLFIKVRQEQIKRGVGPPCDVEVEAWLGCKKAASS
;
A
#
# COMPACT_ATOMS: atom_id res chain seq x y z
N MET A 1 -2.56 1.48 -47.81
CA MET A 1 -2.85 2.32 -46.63
C MET A 1 -2.96 1.34 -45.49
N ASP A 2 -1.99 1.38 -44.59
CA ASP A 2 -1.84 0.35 -43.59
C ASP A 2 -2.55 0.79 -42.31
N SER A 3 -3.75 0.27 -42.08
CA SER A 3 -4.52 0.51 -40.86
C SER A 3 -3.99 -0.29 -39.67
N MET A 4 -2.95 -1.12 -39.88
CA MET A 4 -2.40 -1.99 -38.82
C MET A 4 -1.75 -1.19 -37.70
N PHE A 5 -1.06 -0.08 -37.99
CA PHE A 5 -0.46 0.75 -36.94
C PHE A 5 -1.53 1.38 -36.04
N ASP A 6 -2.55 2.02 -36.65
CA ASP A 6 -3.63 2.66 -35.89
C ASP A 6 -4.41 1.62 -35.08
N LEU A 7 -4.66 0.42 -35.64
CA LEU A 7 -5.25 -0.71 -34.92
C LEU A 7 -4.38 -1.18 -33.75
N ALA A 8 -3.07 -1.31 -33.97
CA ALA A 8 -2.15 -1.79 -32.95
C ALA A 8 -2.08 -0.82 -31.77
N ALA A 9 -1.96 0.48 -32.03
CA ALA A 9 -1.88 1.50 -30.99
C ALA A 9 -3.22 1.70 -30.25
N ALA A 10 -4.34 1.80 -30.98
CA ALA A 10 -5.64 2.12 -30.39
C ALA A 10 -6.33 0.91 -29.73
N VAL A 11 -6.08 -0.31 -30.21
CA VAL A 11 -6.81 -1.51 -29.77
C VAL A 11 -5.88 -2.58 -29.20
N LEU A 12 -4.86 -3.01 -29.95
CA LEU A 12 -4.05 -4.17 -29.52
C LEU A 12 -3.16 -3.86 -28.32
N TYR A 13 -2.57 -2.66 -28.23
CA TYR A 13 -1.71 -2.27 -27.12
C TYR A 13 -2.48 -2.24 -25.79
N PRO A 14 -3.64 -1.55 -25.65
CA PRO A 14 -4.43 -1.63 -24.42
C PRO A 14 -4.84 -3.06 -24.06
N ILE A 15 -5.25 -3.87 -25.03
CA ILE A 15 -5.58 -5.29 -24.79
C ILE A 15 -4.37 -6.06 -24.28
N ALA A 16 -3.19 -5.86 -24.86
CA ALA A 16 -1.96 -6.52 -24.45
C ALA A 16 -1.55 -6.11 -23.03
N VAL A 17 -1.64 -4.83 -22.69
CA VAL A 17 -1.35 -4.32 -21.33
C VAL A 17 -2.36 -4.87 -20.32
N LEU A 18 -3.66 -4.86 -20.64
CA LEU A 18 -4.69 -5.44 -19.77
C LEU A 18 -4.51 -6.95 -19.59
N SER A 19 -4.14 -7.67 -20.67
CA SER A 19 -3.81 -9.10 -20.60
C SER A 19 -2.59 -9.34 -19.72
N TYR A 20 -1.52 -8.54 -19.87
CA TYR A 20 -0.35 -8.59 -19.02
C TYR A 20 -0.73 -8.40 -17.55
N CYS A 21 -1.47 -7.34 -17.24
CA CYS A 21 -1.96 -7.07 -15.88
C CYS A 21 -2.80 -8.23 -15.34
N TYR A 22 -3.69 -8.80 -16.15
CA TYR A 22 -4.54 -9.93 -15.75
C TYR A 22 -3.74 -11.19 -15.39
N TYR A 23 -2.67 -11.49 -16.12
CA TYR A 23 -1.86 -12.69 -15.87
C TYR A 23 -0.70 -12.49 -14.89
N LYS A 24 -0.32 -11.25 -14.58
CA LYS A 24 0.84 -10.93 -13.72
C LYS A 24 0.49 -10.33 -12.37
N PHE A 25 -0.74 -9.88 -12.18
CA PHE A 25 -1.20 -9.41 -10.88
C PHE A 25 -2.08 -10.48 -10.24
N SER A 26 -1.61 -11.08 -9.15
CA SER A 26 -2.36 -12.03 -8.34
C SER A 26 -2.71 -11.42 -6.99
N PHE A 27 -3.97 -11.53 -6.59
CA PHE A 27 -4.42 -11.14 -5.26
C PHE A 27 -5.42 -12.18 -4.77
N ASP A 28 -5.09 -12.85 -3.66
CA ASP A 28 -5.95 -13.86 -3.05
C ASP A 28 -7.12 -13.18 -2.33
N ARG A 29 -8.20 -12.96 -3.08
CA ARG A 29 -9.42 -12.32 -2.60
C ARG A 29 -10.10 -13.14 -1.50
N GLU A 30 -10.03 -14.47 -1.56
CA GLU A 30 -10.69 -15.33 -0.58
C GLU A 30 -9.96 -15.26 0.77
N VAL A 31 -8.63 -15.27 0.78
CA VAL A 31 -7.85 -15.02 2.01
C VAL A 31 -8.17 -13.65 2.60
N TYR A 32 -8.22 -12.61 1.75
CA TYR A 32 -8.59 -11.28 2.20
C TYR A 32 -9.99 -11.25 2.83
N LEU A 33 -10.98 -11.92 2.22
CA LEU A 33 -12.34 -11.98 2.73
C LEU A 33 -12.42 -12.74 4.06
N VAL A 34 -11.69 -13.85 4.22
CA VAL A 34 -11.60 -14.57 5.51
C VAL A 34 -11.05 -13.66 6.60
N ASN A 35 -9.97 -12.91 6.31
CA ASN A 35 -9.42 -11.95 7.26
C ASN A 35 -10.43 -10.85 7.61
N ALA A 36 -11.14 -10.31 6.62
CA ALA A 36 -12.14 -9.27 6.83
C ALA A 36 -13.40 -9.74 7.58
N GLU A 37 -13.75 -11.02 7.44
CA GLU A 37 -14.89 -11.65 8.14
C GLU A 37 -14.59 -11.90 9.63
N ILE A 38 -13.36 -12.29 9.95
CA ILE A 38 -13.00 -12.77 11.30
C ILE A 38 -12.34 -11.68 12.14
N LEU A 39 -11.50 -10.83 11.55
CA LEU A 39 -10.75 -9.82 12.28
C LEU A 39 -11.57 -8.52 12.43
N PRO A 40 -11.44 -7.80 13.56
CA PRO A 40 -12.17 -6.55 13.79
C PRO A 40 -11.70 -5.43 12.85
N ASP A 41 -12.53 -4.39 12.70
CA ASP A 41 -12.17 -3.20 11.91
C ASP A 41 -10.92 -2.53 12.49
N GLY A 42 -10.05 -2.03 11.62
CA GLY A 42 -8.77 -1.42 12.02
C GLY A 42 -7.62 -2.41 12.21
N ASN A 43 -7.86 -3.73 12.22
CA ASN A 43 -6.79 -4.71 12.26
C ASN A 43 -5.89 -4.63 11.00
N PHE A 44 -4.57 -4.66 11.20
CA PHE A 44 -3.58 -4.54 10.12
C PHE A 44 -3.78 -5.55 9.00
N GLU A 45 -4.12 -6.80 9.35
CA GLU A 45 -4.27 -7.85 8.34
C GLU A 45 -5.53 -7.70 7.49
N ARG A 46 -6.38 -6.71 7.74
CA ARG A 46 -7.49 -6.35 6.86
C ARG A 46 -7.11 -5.36 5.76
N TYR A 47 -5.88 -4.84 5.75
CA TYR A 47 -5.43 -3.98 4.68
C TYR A 47 -5.03 -4.80 3.45
N ALA A 48 -5.84 -4.76 2.39
CA ALA A 48 -5.57 -5.47 1.14
C ALA A 48 -4.16 -5.19 0.56
N ARG A 49 -3.71 -3.92 0.65
CA ARG A 49 -2.36 -3.51 0.21
C ARG A 49 -1.25 -4.21 0.98
N MET A 50 -1.49 -4.56 2.25
CA MET A 50 -0.53 -5.27 3.09
C MET A 50 -0.51 -6.77 2.83
N GLN A 51 -1.47 -7.31 2.08
CA GLN A 51 -1.49 -8.74 1.71
C GLN A 51 -0.88 -8.98 0.33
N ALA A 52 -1.18 -8.10 -0.64
CA ALA A 52 -0.70 -8.21 -2.01
C ALA A 52 0.83 -8.18 -2.13
N ASP A 53 1.36 -8.77 -3.20
CA ASP A 53 2.77 -8.58 -3.55
C ASP A 53 3.00 -7.12 -3.99
N PRO A 54 3.88 -6.37 -3.32
CA PRO A 54 4.02 -4.95 -3.59
C PRO A 54 4.66 -4.66 -4.96
N ALA A 55 5.49 -5.56 -5.49
CA ALA A 55 6.09 -5.42 -6.81
C ALA A 55 5.06 -5.66 -7.92
N GLU A 56 4.21 -6.68 -7.77
CA GLU A 56 3.08 -6.92 -8.68
C GLU A 56 2.10 -5.75 -8.69
N VAL A 57 1.73 -5.22 -7.52
CA VAL A 57 0.86 -4.03 -7.41
C VAL A 57 1.51 -2.82 -8.10
N ALA A 58 2.80 -2.57 -7.85
CA ALA A 58 3.52 -1.45 -8.43
C ALA A 58 3.57 -1.53 -9.96
N LEU A 59 3.90 -2.70 -10.51
CA LEU A 59 3.92 -2.94 -11.95
C LEU A 59 2.52 -2.84 -12.56
N PHE A 60 1.49 -3.37 -11.88
CA PHE A 60 0.10 -3.21 -12.29
C PHE A 60 -0.27 -1.73 -12.39
N LEU A 61 0.03 -0.94 -11.35
CA LEU A 61 -0.32 0.48 -11.31
C LEU A 61 0.41 1.29 -12.38
N ILE A 62 1.70 1.03 -12.63
CA ILE A 62 2.44 1.69 -13.73
C ILE A 62 1.74 1.40 -15.07
N ASN A 63 1.51 0.13 -15.37
CA ASN A 63 0.96 -0.30 -16.66
C ASN A 63 -0.48 0.18 -16.83
N PHE A 64 -1.31 0.04 -15.81
CA PHE A 64 -2.70 0.44 -15.85
C PHE A 64 -2.85 1.97 -15.94
N ASN A 65 -2.03 2.73 -15.21
CA ASN A 65 -2.04 4.18 -15.32
C ASN A 65 -1.55 4.67 -16.69
N SER A 66 -0.69 3.90 -17.40
CA SER A 66 -0.31 4.24 -18.79
C SER A 66 -1.48 4.18 -19.79
N LEU A 67 -2.56 3.45 -19.44
CA LEU A 67 -3.78 3.38 -20.25
C LEU A 67 -4.80 4.46 -19.88
N ARG A 68 -4.63 5.13 -18.74
CA ARG A 68 -5.55 6.15 -18.28
C ARG A 68 -5.24 7.47 -18.98
N ILE A 69 -6.29 8.15 -19.40
CA ILE A 69 -6.19 9.53 -19.86
C ILE A 69 -6.03 10.41 -18.63
N SER A 70 -4.81 10.85 -18.38
CA SER A 70 -4.45 11.65 -17.20
C SER A 70 -4.21 13.12 -17.53
N SER A 71 -3.90 13.42 -18.79
CA SER A 71 -3.64 14.77 -19.27
C SER A 71 -4.46 15.11 -20.52
N VAL A 72 -4.56 16.40 -20.82
CA VAL A 72 -5.14 16.90 -22.08
C VAL A 72 -4.39 16.34 -23.28
N LEU A 73 -3.07 16.17 -23.18
CA LEU A 73 -2.27 15.59 -24.23
C LEU A 73 -2.63 14.11 -24.46
N ASP A 74 -2.75 13.31 -23.39
CA ASP A 74 -3.17 11.90 -23.48
C ASP A 74 -4.54 11.78 -24.13
N PHE A 75 -5.45 12.69 -23.77
CA PHE A 75 -6.79 12.75 -24.35
C PHE A 75 -6.73 13.02 -25.85
N MET A 76 -6.00 14.07 -26.25
CA MET A 76 -5.85 14.44 -27.65
C MET A 76 -5.17 13.32 -28.47
N LEU A 77 -4.13 12.69 -27.93
CA LEU A 77 -3.45 11.57 -28.58
C LEU A 77 -4.38 10.36 -28.72
N SER A 78 -5.07 9.99 -27.64
CA SER A 78 -5.99 8.84 -27.64
C SER A 78 -7.15 9.04 -28.60
N ILE A 79 -7.80 10.20 -28.58
CA ILE A 79 -8.89 10.51 -29.52
C ILE A 79 -8.36 10.63 -30.94
N GLY A 80 -7.22 11.29 -31.15
CA GLY A 80 -6.62 11.44 -32.47
C GLY A 80 -6.30 10.09 -33.11
N LEU A 81 -5.72 9.15 -32.37
CA LEU A 81 -5.43 7.80 -32.82
C LEU A 81 -6.71 7.01 -33.14
N ASN A 82 -7.73 7.09 -32.29
CA ASN A 82 -9.02 6.45 -32.52
C ASN A 82 -9.75 7.01 -33.74
N LEU A 83 -9.79 8.34 -33.92
CA LEU A 83 -10.39 8.98 -35.09
C LEU A 83 -9.62 8.65 -36.39
N SER A 84 -8.29 8.65 -36.34
CA SER A 84 -7.42 8.22 -37.45
C SER A 84 -7.73 6.78 -37.86
N PHE A 85 -7.83 5.87 -36.89
CA PHE A 85 -8.22 4.48 -37.10
C PHE A 85 -9.60 4.38 -37.78
N CYS A 86 -10.64 5.01 -37.21
CA CYS A 86 -11.99 4.99 -37.77
C CYS A 86 -12.05 5.51 -39.21
N TYR A 87 -11.37 6.63 -39.49
CA TYR A 87 -11.32 7.21 -40.82
C TYR A 87 -10.63 6.27 -41.83
N ARG A 88 -9.45 5.76 -41.48
CA ARG A 88 -8.67 4.85 -42.34
C ARG A 88 -9.39 3.53 -42.56
N PHE A 89 -10.01 2.97 -41.52
CA PHE A 89 -10.77 1.73 -41.60
C PHE A 89 -11.99 1.88 -42.52
N THR A 90 -12.78 2.95 -42.35
CA THR A 90 -13.92 3.26 -43.23
C THR A 90 -13.49 3.41 -44.69
N ARG A 91 -12.36 4.08 -44.93
CA ARG A 91 -11.75 4.20 -46.26
C ARG A 91 -11.39 2.84 -46.85
N VAL A 92 -10.73 1.97 -46.08
CA VAL A 92 -10.35 0.62 -46.53
C VAL A 92 -11.58 -0.21 -46.86
N ILE A 93 -12.59 -0.23 -45.98
CA ILE A 93 -13.87 -0.92 -46.23
C ILE A 93 -14.53 -0.40 -47.50
N THR A 94 -14.62 0.93 -47.66
CA THR A 94 -15.25 1.55 -48.83
C THR A 94 -14.55 1.12 -50.12
N VAL A 95 -13.22 1.06 -50.12
CA VAL A 95 -12.42 0.57 -51.26
C VAL A 95 -12.72 -0.92 -51.51
N ILE A 96 -12.71 -1.77 -50.47
CA ILE A 96 -13.01 -3.21 -50.60
C ILE A 96 -14.42 -3.43 -51.14
N LEU A 97 -15.42 -2.73 -50.62
CA LEU A 97 -16.82 -2.81 -51.08
C LEU A 97 -16.93 -2.37 -52.55
N SER A 98 -16.28 -1.25 -52.92
CA SER A 98 -16.28 -0.77 -54.31
C SER A 98 -15.61 -1.77 -55.26
N GLN A 99 -14.55 -2.45 -54.83
CA GLN A 99 -13.89 -3.51 -55.62
C GLN A 99 -14.80 -4.74 -55.74
N ARG A 100 -15.45 -5.18 -54.67
CA ARG A 100 -16.40 -6.31 -54.69
C ARG A 100 -17.62 -6.03 -55.58
N CYS A 101 -18.19 -4.83 -55.53
CA CYS A 101 -19.27 -4.42 -56.42
C CYS A 101 -18.83 -4.39 -57.89
N ARG A 102 -17.61 -3.89 -58.18
CA ARG A 102 -17.05 -3.90 -59.54
C ARG A 102 -16.78 -5.32 -60.06
N LEU A 103 -16.32 -6.24 -59.20
CA LEU A 103 -16.14 -7.65 -59.56
C LEU A 103 -17.48 -8.35 -59.84
N ARG A 104 -18.54 -8.01 -59.09
CA ARG A 104 -19.91 -8.48 -59.38
C ARG A 104 -20.45 -7.93 -60.70
N SER A 105 -20.26 -6.64 -60.98
CA SER A 105 -20.67 -6.00 -62.25
C SER A 105 -19.88 -6.51 -63.48
N ARG A 106 -18.62 -6.92 -63.30
CA ARG A 106 -17.81 -7.55 -64.37
C ARG A 106 -18.30 -8.93 -64.80
N ARG A 107 -19.13 -9.62 -64.01
CA ARG A 107 -19.79 -10.86 -64.46
C ARG A 107 -20.96 -10.60 -65.42
N THR A 108 -21.44 -9.36 -65.54
CA THR A 108 -22.61 -9.00 -66.39
C THR A 108 -22.31 -8.01 -67.51
N SER A 109 -21.10 -7.43 -67.60
CA SER A 109 -20.76 -6.52 -68.71
C SER A 109 -19.30 -6.65 -69.15
N SER A 110 -19.11 -6.99 -70.42
CA SER A 110 -17.83 -7.08 -71.12
C SER A 110 -17.44 -5.71 -71.70
N GLN A 111 -17.01 -4.78 -70.85
CA GLN A 111 -16.32 -3.58 -71.31
C GLN A 111 -15.08 -3.29 -70.45
N LYS A 112 -13.91 -3.33 -71.11
CA LYS A 112 -12.61 -2.90 -70.57
C LYS A 112 -12.58 -1.38 -70.49
N LEU A 113 -12.75 -0.82 -69.28
CA LEU A 113 -12.29 0.54 -68.97
C LEU A 113 -11.22 0.50 -67.88
N THR A 114 -10.03 0.97 -68.24
CA THR A 114 -8.82 1.02 -67.42
C THR A 114 -8.85 2.24 -66.51
N ILE A 115 -9.37 2.10 -65.28
CA ILE A 115 -9.29 3.15 -64.27
C ILE A 115 -7.95 3.00 -63.52
N LYS A 116 -6.93 3.74 -63.96
CA LYS A 116 -5.73 4.01 -63.16
C LYS A 116 -6.10 5.01 -62.06
N GLN A 117 -6.60 4.53 -60.92
CA GLN A 117 -6.51 5.33 -59.69
C GLN A 117 -5.03 5.36 -59.28
N ARG A 118 -4.30 6.33 -59.83
CA ARG A 118 -2.94 6.65 -59.40
C ARG A 118 -3.06 7.30 -58.02
N GLN A 119 -2.91 6.50 -56.98
CA GLN A 119 -2.60 7.02 -55.66
C GLN A 119 -1.30 7.84 -55.84
N ARG A 120 -1.36 9.17 -55.62
CA ARG A 120 -0.14 9.99 -55.70
C ARG A 120 0.84 9.42 -54.68
N SER A 121 1.94 8.85 -55.19
CA SER A 121 3.04 8.37 -54.36
C SER A 121 3.50 9.52 -53.50
N VAL A 122 3.70 9.26 -52.21
CA VAL A 122 4.45 10.18 -51.34
C VAL A 122 5.82 10.38 -52.00
N PRO A 123 6.31 11.64 -52.11
CA PRO A 123 7.63 11.89 -52.65
C PRO A 123 8.68 11.06 -51.88
N PRO A 124 9.66 10.42 -52.55
CA PRO A 124 10.68 9.60 -51.89
C PRO A 124 11.43 10.35 -50.79
N SER A 125 11.66 11.66 -50.95
CA SER A 125 12.28 12.52 -49.94
C SER A 125 11.46 12.61 -48.65
N VAL A 126 10.13 12.78 -48.77
CA VAL A 126 9.23 12.82 -47.61
C VAL A 126 9.17 11.45 -46.94
N ALA A 127 9.05 10.38 -47.72
CA ALA A 127 9.07 9.02 -47.19
C ALA A 127 10.38 8.71 -46.44
N LEU A 128 11.53 9.15 -46.97
CA LEU A 128 12.83 8.97 -46.33
C LEU A 128 12.91 9.66 -44.96
N ILE A 129 12.36 10.87 -44.82
CA ILE A 129 12.32 11.59 -43.54
C ILE A 129 11.53 10.77 -42.50
N PHE A 130 10.34 10.29 -42.83
CA PHE A 130 9.53 9.49 -41.91
C PHE A 130 10.23 8.16 -41.54
N VAL A 131 10.79 7.45 -42.52
CA VAL A 131 11.53 6.21 -42.26
C VAL A 131 12.73 6.47 -41.34
N THR A 132 13.48 7.54 -41.59
CA THR A 132 14.64 7.92 -40.78
C THR A 132 14.20 8.27 -39.35
N ALA A 133 13.15 9.09 -39.20
CA ALA A 133 12.60 9.43 -37.89
C ALA A 133 12.10 8.21 -37.12
N SER A 134 11.43 7.26 -37.79
CA SER A 134 10.98 6.01 -37.18
C SER A 134 12.16 5.13 -36.73
N ILE A 135 13.20 5.00 -37.55
CA ILE A 135 14.42 4.27 -37.17
C ILE A 135 15.08 4.95 -35.96
N CYS A 136 15.23 6.28 -35.99
CA CYS A 136 15.77 7.03 -34.86
C CYS A 136 14.96 6.83 -33.58
N ALA A 137 13.62 6.84 -33.66
CA ALA A 137 12.76 6.62 -32.49
C ALA A 137 12.88 5.20 -31.93
N VAL A 138 12.98 4.18 -32.81
CA VAL A 138 13.17 2.79 -32.39
C VAL A 138 14.53 2.59 -31.75
N VAL A 139 15.60 3.10 -32.37
CA VAL A 139 16.94 3.07 -31.79
C VAL A 139 16.95 3.81 -30.46
N PHE A 140 16.37 5.02 -30.41
CA PHE A 140 16.25 5.84 -29.20
C PHE A 140 15.61 5.05 -28.05
N THR A 141 14.42 4.51 -28.30
CA THR A 141 13.65 3.76 -27.30
C THR A 141 14.39 2.50 -26.87
N HIS A 142 14.94 1.75 -27.83
CA HIS A 142 15.66 0.52 -27.54
C HIS A 142 16.88 0.77 -26.66
N SER A 143 17.74 1.73 -26.99
CA SER A 143 18.92 1.98 -26.16
C SER A 143 18.55 2.63 -24.83
N ALA A 144 17.52 3.48 -24.75
CA ALA A 144 17.06 4.01 -23.46
C ALA A 144 16.60 2.90 -22.52
N VAL A 145 15.84 1.92 -23.03
CA VAL A 145 15.41 0.75 -22.24
C VAL A 145 16.60 -0.15 -21.89
N ALA A 146 17.48 -0.44 -22.85
CA ALA A 146 18.62 -1.32 -22.64
C ALA A 146 19.63 -0.73 -21.63
N ASN A 147 19.96 0.56 -21.75
CA ASN A 147 20.88 1.25 -20.86
C ASN A 147 20.31 1.35 -19.45
N ALA A 148 19.04 1.73 -19.30
CA ALA A 148 18.39 1.78 -17.99
C ALA A 148 18.38 0.41 -17.28
N ARG A 149 18.05 -0.66 -18.01
CA ARG A 149 18.08 -2.03 -17.47
C ARG A 149 19.50 -2.49 -17.13
N ALA A 150 20.48 -2.12 -17.94
CA ALA A 150 21.88 -2.46 -17.67
C ALA A 150 22.38 -1.74 -16.41
N ALA A 151 22.07 -0.45 -16.25
CA ALA A 151 22.45 0.34 -15.08
C ALA A 151 21.81 -0.15 -13.78
N CYS A 152 20.57 -0.64 -13.84
CA CYS A 152 19.85 -1.16 -12.67
C CYS A 152 20.02 -2.67 -12.43
N LYS A 153 20.83 -3.36 -13.24
CA LYS A 153 20.95 -4.83 -13.18
C LYS A 153 21.45 -5.35 -11.82
N GLU A 154 22.26 -4.56 -11.13
CA GLU A 154 22.83 -4.91 -9.81
C GLU A 154 21.83 -4.71 -8.66
N TYR A 155 20.69 -4.06 -8.92
CA TYR A 155 19.68 -3.71 -7.93
C TYR A 155 18.33 -4.39 -8.25
N PRO A 156 18.17 -5.69 -7.98
CA PRO A 156 16.92 -6.41 -8.26
C PRO A 156 15.69 -5.86 -7.53
N GLU A 157 15.88 -5.19 -6.39
CA GLU A 157 14.87 -4.44 -5.64
C GLU A 157 14.36 -3.19 -6.36
N CYS A 158 15.05 -2.73 -7.40
CA CYS A 158 14.53 -1.72 -8.30
C CYS A 158 13.52 -2.34 -9.28
N VAL A 159 12.26 -2.41 -8.85
CA VAL A 159 11.16 -3.07 -9.58
C VAL A 159 10.85 -2.37 -10.90
N ALA A 160 11.06 -1.05 -10.99
CA ALA A 160 10.84 -0.28 -12.21
C ALA A 160 11.85 0.86 -12.35
N CYS A 161 12.22 1.17 -13.60
CA CYS A 161 13.22 2.18 -13.94
C CYS A 161 12.65 3.20 -14.94
N ALA A 162 13.10 4.45 -14.87
CA ALA A 162 12.84 5.44 -15.90
C ALA A 162 13.63 5.10 -17.17
N HIS A 163 12.99 5.22 -18.34
CA HIS A 163 13.62 4.94 -19.62
C HIS A 163 14.39 6.16 -20.11
N VAL A 164 15.65 6.28 -19.68
CA VAL A 164 16.55 7.39 -20.02
C VAL A 164 17.64 6.91 -20.98
N TRP A 165 17.89 7.70 -22.03
CA TRP A 165 18.91 7.37 -23.04
C TRP A 165 20.34 7.32 -22.47
N ASN A 166 20.68 8.32 -21.64
CA ASN A 166 21.98 8.41 -20.98
C ASN A 166 21.77 8.37 -19.47
N THR A 167 22.10 7.23 -18.87
CA THR A 167 22.03 7.00 -17.43
C THR A 167 23.29 7.45 -16.69
N GLY A 168 24.34 7.83 -17.42
CA GLY A 168 25.68 7.91 -16.84
C GLY A 168 26.05 6.58 -16.19
N THR A 169 26.43 6.62 -14.91
CA THR A 169 26.72 5.44 -14.07
C THR A 169 25.62 5.14 -13.05
N GLN A 170 24.49 5.84 -13.10
CA GLN A 170 23.45 5.78 -12.08
C GLN A 170 22.27 4.93 -12.57
N CYS A 171 21.70 4.11 -11.68
CA CYS A 171 20.44 3.41 -11.95
C CYS A 171 19.27 4.43 -11.85
N PRO A 172 18.52 4.70 -12.94
CA PRO A 172 17.38 5.61 -12.89
C PRO A 172 16.14 4.92 -12.29
N CYS A 173 16.24 4.48 -11.04
CA CYS A 173 15.18 3.75 -10.38
C CYS A 173 13.97 4.66 -10.09
N ILE A 174 12.76 4.16 -10.35
CA ILE A 174 11.52 4.87 -10.02
C ILE A 174 10.75 4.19 -8.88
N ILE A 175 10.92 2.89 -8.69
CA ILE A 175 10.25 2.12 -7.64
C ILE A 175 11.28 1.18 -6.99
N LEU A 176 11.57 1.46 -5.72
CA LEU A 176 12.43 0.64 -4.86
C LEU A 176 11.56 -0.12 -3.86
N ILE A 177 11.58 -1.45 -3.93
CA ILE A 177 10.88 -2.33 -3.00
C ILE A 177 11.86 -3.41 -2.52
N ASP A 178 12.22 -3.36 -1.25
CA ASP A 178 13.09 -4.35 -0.60
C ASP A 178 12.49 -4.73 0.76
N GLY A 179 12.51 -6.01 1.09
CA GLY A 179 12.10 -6.42 2.42
C GLY A 179 11.81 -7.90 2.58
N ASP A 180 11.72 -8.29 3.84
CA ASP A 180 11.22 -9.60 4.25
C ASP A 180 9.92 -9.39 5.03
N ARG A 181 8.84 -10.09 4.67
CA ARG A 181 7.53 -9.96 5.34
C ARG A 181 7.35 -10.95 6.49
N ALA A 182 8.24 -11.92 6.63
CA ALA A 182 8.17 -12.90 7.70
C ALA A 182 9.58 -13.42 8.06
N PRO A 183 10.44 -12.57 8.65
CA PRO A 183 11.72 -13.01 9.20
C PRO A 183 11.51 -14.23 10.10
N ARG A 184 12.41 -15.21 10.04
CA ARG A 184 12.21 -16.49 10.73
C ARG A 184 13.02 -16.63 12.01
N THR A 185 14.08 -15.84 12.15
CA THR A 185 14.98 -15.92 13.29
C THR A 185 15.05 -14.62 14.07
N ALA A 186 15.40 -14.73 15.36
CA ALA A 186 15.63 -13.56 16.21
C ALA A 186 16.82 -12.73 15.70
N HIS A 187 17.78 -13.36 15.02
CA HIS A 187 18.90 -12.65 14.42
C HIS A 187 18.45 -11.76 13.25
N GLU A 188 17.69 -12.30 12.29
CA GLU A 188 17.13 -11.54 11.17
C GLU A 188 16.23 -10.39 11.66
N TRP A 189 15.42 -10.65 12.69
CA TRP A 189 14.58 -9.62 13.30
C TRP A 189 15.41 -8.51 13.93
N ASN A 190 16.38 -8.85 14.79
CA ASN A 190 17.13 -7.87 15.58
C ASN A 190 18.19 -7.13 14.77
N TYR A 191 18.78 -7.79 13.77
CA TYR A 191 19.86 -7.30 12.93
C TYR A 191 19.48 -7.41 11.44
N PRO A 192 18.46 -6.67 10.98
CA PRO A 192 18.08 -6.67 9.57
C PRO A 192 19.18 -6.02 8.71
N GLU A 193 19.24 -6.38 7.43
CA GLU A 193 20.17 -5.81 6.46
C GLU A 193 20.07 -4.28 6.43
N ASP A 194 21.21 -3.59 6.54
CA ASP A 194 21.28 -2.14 6.37
C ASP A 194 21.31 -1.79 4.88
N VAL A 195 20.31 -1.03 4.45
CA VAL A 195 20.12 -0.66 3.04
C VAL A 195 20.39 0.82 2.80
N THR A 196 20.99 1.54 3.75
CA THR A 196 21.23 2.99 3.64
C THR A 196 22.04 3.33 2.40
N ASP A 197 23.12 2.61 2.13
CA ASP A 197 23.98 2.85 0.96
C ASP A 197 23.29 2.48 -0.36
N LYS A 198 22.49 1.41 -0.35
CA LYS A 198 21.67 0.98 -1.49
C LYS A 198 20.60 2.01 -1.85
N VAL A 199 19.88 2.52 -0.84
CA VAL A 199 18.91 3.60 -0.99
C VAL A 199 19.59 4.87 -1.50
N ARG A 200 20.77 5.22 -0.96
CA ARG A 200 21.57 6.35 -1.44
C ARG A 200 21.88 6.23 -2.94
N ALA A 201 22.42 5.09 -3.37
CA ALA A 201 22.79 4.85 -4.76
C ALA A 201 21.59 4.91 -5.72
N LEU A 202 20.45 4.34 -5.32
CA LEU A 202 19.23 4.36 -6.14
C LEU A 202 18.52 5.71 -6.16
N ALA A 203 18.73 6.55 -5.14
CA ALA A 203 18.21 7.91 -5.08
C ALA A 203 19.06 8.91 -5.88
N GLU A 204 20.31 8.57 -6.24
CA GLU A 204 21.27 9.50 -6.84
C GLU A 204 20.76 10.12 -8.15
N ALA A 205 20.02 9.35 -8.94
CA ALA A 205 19.40 9.79 -10.20
C ALA A 205 18.21 10.76 -10.00
N GLY A 206 17.68 10.88 -8.78
CA GLY A 206 16.55 11.76 -8.45
C GLY A 206 15.21 11.35 -9.05
N GLN A 207 15.05 10.09 -9.47
CA GLN A 207 13.86 9.59 -10.17
C GLN A 207 12.90 8.78 -9.27
N LEU A 208 13.22 8.54 -7.99
CA LEU A 208 12.39 7.68 -7.15
C LEU A 208 11.00 8.28 -6.89
N HIS A 209 9.97 7.48 -7.15
CA HIS A 209 8.57 7.78 -6.86
C HIS A 209 8.03 6.93 -5.71
N THR A 210 8.61 5.77 -5.46
CA THR A 210 8.17 4.84 -4.43
C THR A 210 9.38 4.25 -3.71
N LEU A 211 9.37 4.38 -2.38
CA LEU A 211 10.29 3.74 -1.47
C LEU A 211 9.49 2.86 -0.52
N GLN A 212 9.61 1.54 -0.64
CA GLN A 212 9.00 0.58 0.26
C GLN A 212 10.04 -0.36 0.86
N LEU A 213 10.22 -0.27 2.17
CA LEU A 213 11.15 -1.09 2.94
C LEU A 213 10.41 -1.84 4.04
N ILE A 214 10.66 -3.15 4.16
CA ILE A 214 10.06 -4.00 5.21
C ILE A 214 11.16 -4.82 5.87
N ASN A 215 11.34 -4.71 7.19
CA ASN A 215 12.42 -5.42 7.90
C ASN A 215 13.81 -5.20 7.25
N ARG A 216 14.14 -3.94 6.98
CA ARG A 216 15.44 -3.45 6.52
C ARG A 216 15.86 -2.25 7.34
N GLN A 217 17.12 -2.10 7.67
CA GLN A 217 17.58 -0.95 8.44
C GLN A 217 17.76 0.28 7.54
N LEU A 218 17.05 1.36 7.89
CA LEU A 218 17.22 2.71 7.33
C LEU A 218 17.01 3.71 8.48
N ARG A 219 18.04 3.90 9.31
CA ARG A 219 17.94 4.74 10.51
C ARG A 219 17.82 6.22 10.20
N LEU A 220 18.51 6.64 9.14
CA LEU A 220 18.62 8.01 8.68
C LEU A 220 18.32 8.07 7.18
N TRP A 221 17.80 9.21 6.74
CA TRP A 221 17.58 9.50 5.33
C TRP A 221 18.88 9.98 4.70
N SER A 222 19.17 9.54 3.49
CA SER A 222 20.29 10.07 2.71
C SER A 222 19.90 11.40 2.03
N ASP A 223 20.82 12.35 1.92
CA ASP A 223 20.55 13.65 1.28
C ASP A 223 20.14 13.52 -0.19
N GLU A 224 20.57 12.45 -0.86
CA GLU A 224 20.21 12.12 -2.23
C GLU A 224 18.70 11.90 -2.41
N LEU A 225 18.00 11.41 -1.38
CA LEU A 225 16.54 11.24 -1.44
C LEU A 225 15.82 12.56 -1.62
N ARG A 226 16.36 13.68 -1.10
CA ARG A 226 15.79 15.02 -1.28
C ARG A 226 15.62 15.39 -2.76
N ARG A 227 16.49 14.88 -3.65
CA ARG A 227 16.41 15.12 -5.11
C ARG A 227 15.21 14.46 -5.77
N CYS A 228 14.60 13.46 -5.12
CA CYS A 228 13.48 12.68 -5.65
C CYS A 228 12.15 13.42 -5.46
N THR A 229 12.01 14.62 -6.03
CA THR A 229 10.85 15.51 -5.83
C THR A 229 9.53 14.95 -6.36
N SER A 230 9.59 13.90 -7.19
CA SER A 230 8.42 13.14 -7.68
C SER A 230 8.02 11.97 -6.76
N MET A 231 8.49 11.95 -5.51
CA MET A 231 8.11 10.95 -4.51
C MET A 231 6.59 10.96 -4.25
N ARG A 232 5.96 9.79 -4.38
CA ARG A 232 4.51 9.60 -4.20
C ARG A 232 4.17 8.64 -3.06
N THR A 233 5.02 7.66 -2.79
CA THR A 233 4.76 6.64 -1.77
C THR A 233 6.01 6.37 -0.97
N ILE A 234 5.87 6.49 0.35
CA ILE A 234 6.89 6.09 1.32
C ILE A 234 6.24 5.09 2.27
N SER A 235 6.81 3.89 2.36
CA SER A 235 6.34 2.83 3.26
C SER A 235 7.54 2.20 3.95
N LEU A 236 7.81 2.59 5.18
CA LEU A 236 8.95 2.13 5.97
C LEU A 236 8.42 1.34 7.17
N ILE A 237 8.51 0.01 7.08
CA ILE A 237 7.97 -0.92 8.08
C ILE A 237 9.13 -1.62 8.79
N TYR A 238 9.22 -1.41 10.12
CA TYR A 238 10.27 -1.95 10.98
C TYR A 238 11.70 -1.55 10.59
N THR A 239 11.87 -0.32 10.08
CA THR A 239 13.17 0.14 9.57
C THR A 239 14.09 0.76 10.62
N SER A 240 13.61 0.87 11.87
CA SER A 240 14.29 1.56 12.98
C SER A 240 14.63 3.02 12.65
N LEU A 241 13.77 3.69 11.87
CA LEU A 241 13.91 5.09 11.53
C LEU A 241 13.84 5.96 12.79
N GLU A 242 14.85 6.81 13.00
CA GLU A 242 14.96 7.66 14.20
C GLU A 242 14.47 9.10 13.93
N GLU A 243 14.60 9.60 12.70
CA GLU A 243 14.27 10.97 12.34
C GLU A 243 13.65 11.06 10.94
N ILE A 244 12.73 12.01 10.75
CA ILE A 244 12.31 12.46 9.44
C ILE A 244 12.95 13.84 9.19
N PRO A 245 13.74 14.01 8.11
CA PRO A 245 14.42 15.26 7.83
C PRO A 245 13.42 16.37 7.48
N SER A 246 13.74 17.62 7.84
CA SER A 246 12.87 18.77 7.57
C SER A 246 12.59 19.01 6.09
N TRP A 247 13.52 18.64 5.20
CA TRP A 247 13.34 18.79 3.75
C TRP A 247 12.29 17.84 3.15
N ILE A 248 11.73 16.90 3.92
CA ILE A 248 10.64 16.03 3.43
C ILE A 248 9.42 16.83 2.92
N THR A 249 9.25 18.07 3.40
CA THR A 249 8.20 19.00 2.95
C THR A 249 8.34 19.39 1.48
N GLU A 250 9.49 19.13 0.83
CA GLU A 250 9.69 19.32 -0.61
C GLU A 250 8.96 18.26 -1.45
N PHE A 251 8.52 17.14 -0.88
CA PHE A 251 7.78 16.08 -1.58
C PHE A 251 6.29 16.42 -1.75
N LYS A 252 6.00 17.46 -2.54
CA LYS A 252 4.63 17.97 -2.77
C LYS A 252 3.68 16.98 -3.44
N GLN A 253 4.22 15.94 -4.08
CA GLN A 253 3.45 14.88 -4.75
C GLN A 253 3.22 13.65 -3.85
N LEU A 254 3.58 13.71 -2.56
CA LEU A 254 3.42 12.58 -1.65
C LEU A 254 1.95 12.25 -1.46
N GLN A 255 1.57 11.00 -1.77
CA GLN A 255 0.20 10.51 -1.69
C GLN A 255 -0.02 9.57 -0.51
N HIS A 256 1.04 8.85 -0.12
CA HIS A 256 0.97 7.77 0.85
C HIS A 256 2.21 7.76 1.74
N LEU A 257 1.99 7.82 3.06
CA LEU A 257 3.01 7.70 4.08
C LEU A 257 2.61 6.60 5.07
N HIS A 258 3.41 5.54 5.15
CA HIS A 258 3.26 4.47 6.13
C HIS A 258 4.58 4.29 6.87
N LEU A 259 4.59 4.61 8.16
CA LEU A 259 5.75 4.45 9.02
C LEU A 259 5.34 3.56 10.19
N GLU A 260 5.98 2.39 10.28
CA GLU A 260 5.79 1.45 11.39
C GLU A 260 7.12 1.29 12.11
N GLY A 261 7.17 1.73 13.36
CA GLY A 261 8.29 1.55 14.27
C GLY A 261 8.51 0.08 14.65
N LYS A 262 9.72 -0.22 15.10
CA LYS A 262 10.11 -1.55 15.58
C LYS A 262 10.21 -1.54 17.10
N TYR A 263 9.62 -2.52 17.77
CA TYR A 263 9.76 -2.61 19.22
C TYR A 263 11.22 -2.76 19.64
N GLY A 264 11.59 -2.10 20.74
CA GLY A 264 12.96 -2.08 21.26
C GLY A 264 13.92 -1.15 20.50
N SER A 265 13.50 -0.59 19.36
CA SER A 265 14.23 0.48 18.67
C SER A 265 13.82 1.85 19.21
N ARG A 266 14.67 2.86 18.98
CA ARG A 266 14.38 4.26 19.38
C ARG A 266 13.10 4.79 18.72
N ASN A 267 12.92 4.44 17.44
CA ASN A 267 11.84 4.91 16.57
C ASN A 267 11.76 6.45 16.53
N LEU A 268 10.75 6.99 15.82
CA LEU A 268 10.49 8.42 15.78
C LEU A 268 10.09 8.97 17.17
N VAL A 269 10.68 10.10 17.53
CA VAL A 269 10.37 10.88 18.73
C VAL A 269 9.63 12.18 18.37
N ALA A 270 9.85 12.70 17.17
CA ALA A 270 9.19 13.89 16.64
C ALA A 270 8.98 13.77 15.13
N LEU A 271 8.07 14.58 14.61
CA LEU A 271 7.86 14.82 13.19
C LEU A 271 8.13 16.31 12.90
N PRO A 272 8.60 16.68 11.69
CA PRO A 272 8.69 18.09 11.29
C PRO A 272 7.34 18.80 11.48
N PRO A 273 7.30 19.97 12.14
CA PRO A 273 6.04 20.62 12.52
C PRO A 273 5.20 21.10 11.32
N ASP A 274 5.81 21.20 10.15
CA ASP A 274 5.21 21.62 8.88
C ASP A 274 5.04 20.45 7.89
N LEU A 275 5.24 19.19 8.33
CA LEU A 275 5.18 18.00 7.49
C LEU A 275 3.89 17.92 6.65
N PHE A 276 2.74 18.27 7.23
CA PHE A 276 1.44 18.19 6.59
C PHE A 276 0.87 19.57 6.16
N SER A 277 1.72 20.59 6.08
CA SER A 277 1.31 21.97 5.78
C SER A 277 1.01 22.24 4.31
N ASP A 278 1.56 21.45 3.38
CA ASP A 278 1.39 21.61 1.93
C ASP A 278 1.61 20.28 1.20
N LEU A 279 0.60 19.42 1.28
CA LEU A 279 0.57 18.09 0.66
C LEU A 279 -0.79 17.86 -0.03
N PRO A 280 -1.06 18.55 -1.15
CA PRO A 280 -2.37 18.57 -1.79
C PRO A 280 -2.82 17.20 -2.32
N ASP A 281 -1.89 16.31 -2.67
CA ASP A 281 -2.20 14.98 -3.21
C ASP A 281 -2.21 13.87 -2.13
N PHE A 282 -2.04 14.23 -0.85
CA PHE A 282 -1.90 13.26 0.24
C PHE A 282 -3.23 12.60 0.59
N THR A 283 -3.26 11.27 0.59
CA THR A 283 -4.50 10.47 0.73
C THR A 283 -4.45 9.43 1.84
N PHE A 284 -3.26 8.99 2.27
CA PHE A 284 -3.12 7.90 3.22
C PHE A 284 -1.99 8.16 4.21
N LEU A 285 -2.33 8.10 5.50
CA LEU A 285 -1.40 8.13 6.62
C LEU A 285 -1.56 6.88 7.49
N HIS A 286 -0.45 6.20 7.74
CA HIS A 286 -0.34 5.19 8.79
C HIS A 286 0.91 5.50 9.63
N LEU A 287 0.73 5.71 10.93
CA LEU A 287 1.80 5.82 11.91
C LEU A 287 1.61 4.78 13.01
N GLY A 288 2.58 3.89 13.17
CA GLY A 288 2.48 2.76 14.09
C GLY A 288 3.73 2.51 14.93
N ASN A 289 3.59 2.01 16.17
CA ASN A 289 4.68 1.64 17.08
C ASN A 289 5.72 2.75 17.34
N HIS A 290 5.32 4.02 17.35
CA HIS A 290 6.17 5.14 17.70
C HIS A 290 5.93 5.57 19.14
N HIS A 291 6.41 4.74 20.09
CA HIS A 291 6.05 4.86 21.50
C HIS A 291 6.45 6.20 22.14
N ASN A 292 7.49 6.85 21.61
CA ASN A 292 8.06 8.09 22.15
C ASN A 292 7.58 9.35 21.40
N LEU A 293 6.71 9.20 20.40
CA LEU A 293 6.15 10.32 19.65
C LEU A 293 5.10 11.04 20.50
N VAL A 294 5.34 12.30 20.83
CA VAL A 294 4.51 13.06 21.79
C VAL A 294 3.41 13.88 21.12
N ALA A 295 3.64 14.31 19.88
CA ALA A 295 2.71 15.17 19.14
C ALA A 295 2.73 14.87 17.63
N LEU A 296 1.63 15.20 16.96
CA LEU A 296 1.51 15.17 15.51
C LEU A 296 1.41 16.62 14.96
N PRO A 297 2.01 16.90 13.79
CA PRO A 297 1.80 18.18 13.08
C PRO A 297 0.34 18.37 12.65
N ALA A 298 -0.10 19.63 12.51
CA ALA A 298 -1.43 19.95 12.03
C ALA A 298 -1.63 19.56 10.55
N PHE A 299 -2.84 19.12 10.21
CA PHE A 299 -3.20 18.57 8.90
C PHE A 299 -3.67 19.65 7.89
N ASP A 300 -3.29 20.90 8.09
CA ASP A 300 -3.85 22.07 7.40
C ASP A 300 -3.70 22.06 5.87
N GLY A 301 -2.67 21.38 5.36
CA GLY A 301 -2.38 21.26 3.93
C GLY A 301 -2.76 19.92 3.31
N THR A 302 -3.64 19.13 3.94
CA THR A 302 -4.00 17.77 3.48
C THR A 302 -5.49 17.59 3.13
N PRO A 303 -6.07 18.42 2.25
CA PRO A 303 -7.51 18.43 1.98
C PRO A 303 -8.06 17.12 1.37
N ASN A 304 -7.17 16.29 0.80
CA ASN A 304 -7.49 15.03 0.15
C ASN A 304 -7.17 13.79 1.02
N LEU A 305 -6.82 13.95 2.30
CA LEU A 305 -6.55 12.82 3.19
C LEU A 305 -7.81 11.98 3.35
N ARG A 306 -7.74 10.69 2.99
CA ARG A 306 -8.88 9.75 2.99
C ARG A 306 -8.81 8.71 4.09
N SER A 307 -7.60 8.31 4.49
CA SER A 307 -7.40 7.27 5.49
C SER A 307 -6.31 7.70 6.46
N MET A 308 -6.64 7.68 7.75
CA MET A 308 -5.71 7.93 8.83
C MET A 308 -5.75 6.78 9.83
N VAL A 309 -4.60 6.15 10.05
CA VAL A 309 -4.41 5.06 11.00
C VAL A 309 -3.30 5.45 11.96
N LEU A 310 -3.62 5.52 13.24
CA LEU A 310 -2.68 5.82 14.32
C LEU A 310 -2.68 4.64 15.28
N ALA A 311 -1.54 3.96 15.39
CA ALA A 311 -1.42 2.72 16.14
C ALA A 311 -0.26 2.75 17.13
N VAL A 312 -0.49 2.38 18.39
CA VAL A 312 0.56 2.20 19.39
C VAL A 312 1.43 3.46 19.53
N LEU A 313 0.78 4.61 19.74
CA LEU A 313 1.42 5.92 19.96
C LEU A 313 1.27 6.28 21.44
N LEU A 314 2.05 5.61 22.27
CA LEU A 314 1.82 5.54 23.72
C LEU A 314 2.11 6.85 24.47
N SER A 315 2.94 7.71 23.91
CA SER A 315 3.27 9.03 24.49
C SER A 315 2.49 10.18 23.85
N LEU A 316 1.63 9.88 22.87
CA LEU A 316 0.82 10.91 22.20
C LEU A 316 -0.22 11.44 23.18
N THR A 317 -0.21 12.74 23.42
CA THR A 317 -1.10 13.37 24.42
C THR A 317 -2.33 14.02 23.82
N GLU A 318 -2.30 14.35 22.54
CA GLU A 318 -3.41 15.00 21.83
C GLU A 318 -3.38 14.68 20.34
N LEU A 319 -4.54 14.86 19.68
CA LEU A 319 -4.66 14.80 18.23
C LEU A 319 -4.84 16.23 17.68
N PRO A 320 -4.23 16.56 16.53
CA PRO A 320 -4.47 17.84 15.86
C PRO A 320 -5.93 18.00 15.43
N PRO A 321 -6.43 19.24 15.28
CA PRO A 321 -7.80 19.50 14.82
C PRO A 321 -8.11 18.82 13.47
N PHE A 322 -9.39 18.45 13.30
CA PHE A 322 -9.88 17.80 12.08
C PHE A 322 -10.51 18.78 11.08
N ASP A 323 -10.42 20.09 11.32
CA ASP A 323 -11.09 21.17 10.58
C ASP A 323 -10.84 21.13 9.06
N ASN A 324 -9.66 20.64 8.65
CA ASN A 324 -9.21 20.59 7.26
C ASN A 324 -9.26 19.19 6.63
N LEU A 325 -10.07 18.27 7.19
CA LEU A 325 -10.16 16.86 6.75
C LEU A 325 -11.54 16.46 6.18
N PRO A 326 -12.14 17.21 5.23
CA PRO A 326 -13.49 16.92 4.72
C PRO A 326 -13.57 15.61 3.91
N SER A 327 -12.43 15.16 3.36
CA SER A 327 -12.32 13.95 2.54
C SER A 327 -12.02 12.68 3.35
N LEU A 328 -11.91 12.76 4.68
CA LEU A 328 -11.51 11.61 5.49
C LEU A 328 -12.63 10.56 5.51
N GLU A 329 -12.35 9.40 4.92
CA GLU A 329 -13.28 8.28 4.78
C GLU A 329 -13.09 7.24 5.89
N THR A 330 -11.85 7.05 6.35
CA THR A 330 -11.44 6.06 7.36
C THR A 330 -10.58 6.68 8.44
N LEU A 331 -10.99 6.51 9.70
CA LEU A 331 -10.21 6.83 10.89
C LEU A 331 -10.07 5.59 11.78
N ALA A 332 -8.84 5.18 12.07
CA ALA A 332 -8.56 4.10 13.00
C ALA A 332 -7.57 4.55 14.08
N LEU A 333 -7.99 4.46 15.34
CA LEU A 333 -7.20 4.79 16.52
C LEU A 333 -6.98 3.52 17.33
N ALA A 334 -5.77 2.99 17.27
CA ALA A 334 -5.40 1.75 17.93
C ALA A 334 -4.38 2.04 19.03
N HIS A 335 -4.73 1.78 20.29
CA HIS A 335 -3.76 1.87 21.38
C HIS A 335 -3.04 3.23 21.48
N ILE A 336 -3.80 4.32 21.56
CA ILE A 336 -3.29 5.68 21.80
C ILE A 336 -3.71 6.15 23.20
N GLN A 337 -3.41 5.32 24.21
CA GLN A 337 -3.93 5.42 25.58
C GLN A 337 -3.94 6.84 26.15
N GLN A 338 -2.84 7.59 26.01
CA GLN A 338 -2.69 8.89 26.65
C GLN A 338 -3.47 10.03 25.99
N VAL A 339 -4.08 9.81 24.82
CA VAL A 339 -4.98 10.79 24.20
C VAL A 339 -6.33 10.77 24.93
N PRO A 340 -6.69 11.83 25.67
CA PRO A 340 -7.86 11.82 26.53
C PRO A 340 -9.17 12.05 25.77
N ALA A 341 -9.12 12.64 24.58
CA ALA A 341 -10.29 12.98 23.78
C ALA A 341 -9.91 13.08 22.31
N VAL A 342 -10.87 12.84 21.41
CA VAL A 342 -10.71 13.22 19.99
C VAL A 342 -11.22 14.66 19.76
N PRO A 343 -10.63 15.42 18.82
CA PRO A 343 -11.13 16.72 18.39
C PRO A 343 -12.56 16.66 17.84
N ASP A 344 -13.15 17.84 17.60
CA ASP A 344 -14.46 17.93 16.95
C ASP A 344 -14.48 17.14 15.63
N MET A 345 -15.41 16.20 15.54
CA MET A 345 -15.58 15.35 14.38
C MET A 345 -16.60 15.90 13.37
N ALA A 346 -17.26 17.03 13.65
CA ALA A 346 -18.21 17.66 12.73
C ALA A 346 -17.64 17.93 11.30
N PRO A 347 -16.35 18.30 11.13
CA PRO A 347 -15.75 18.47 9.80
C PRO A 347 -15.61 17.18 8.98
N LEU A 348 -15.68 15.99 9.62
CA LEU A 348 -15.45 14.69 8.99
C LEU A 348 -16.68 14.19 8.19
N VAL A 349 -17.15 15.00 7.25
CA VAL A 349 -18.40 14.78 6.50
C VAL A 349 -18.40 13.53 5.62
N SER A 350 -17.22 13.04 5.21
CA SER A 350 -17.06 11.84 4.38
C SER A 350 -16.82 10.56 5.19
N LEU A 351 -16.82 10.63 6.53
CA LEU A 351 -16.41 9.52 7.37
C LEU A 351 -17.38 8.34 7.24
N SER A 352 -16.84 7.22 6.74
CA SER A 352 -17.58 5.99 6.46
C SER A 352 -17.13 4.83 7.35
N ARG A 353 -15.92 4.91 7.92
CA ARG A 353 -15.36 3.90 8.83
C ARG A 353 -14.64 4.59 9.97
N LEU A 354 -15.03 4.23 11.19
CA LEU A 354 -14.36 4.62 12.42
C LEU A 354 -14.09 3.36 13.23
N ALA A 355 -12.84 3.18 13.64
CA ALA A 355 -12.45 2.13 14.58
C ALA A 355 -11.65 2.74 15.72
N ILE A 356 -12.04 2.43 16.95
CA ILE A 356 -11.25 2.72 18.15
C ILE A 356 -11.11 1.40 18.87
N PHE A 357 -9.92 0.83 18.91
CA PHE A 357 -9.73 -0.52 19.43
C PHE A 357 -8.41 -0.63 20.17
N ARG A 358 -8.28 -1.69 20.99
CA ARG A 358 -7.25 -1.79 22.04
C ARG A 358 -7.44 -0.66 23.09
N PRO A 359 -6.69 -0.64 24.20
CA PRO A 359 -6.86 0.36 25.24
C PRO A 359 -6.73 1.79 24.71
N ASN A 360 -7.74 2.60 24.96
CA ASN A 360 -7.75 4.05 24.73
C ASN A 360 -8.48 4.70 25.91
N HIS A 361 -7.86 5.65 26.63
CA HIS A 361 -8.47 6.22 27.83
C HIS A 361 -9.79 6.95 27.55
N LEU A 362 -9.93 7.54 26.34
CA LEU A 362 -11.17 8.18 25.89
C LEU A 362 -12.40 7.26 25.97
N CYS A 363 -12.21 5.94 26.00
CA CYS A 363 -13.31 4.97 26.11
C CYS A 363 -13.98 4.95 27.49
N CYS A 364 -13.31 5.46 28.52
CA CYS A 364 -13.70 5.27 29.92
C CYS A 364 -13.33 6.44 30.85
N ASN A 365 -12.67 7.48 30.37
CA ASN A 365 -12.31 8.67 31.15
C ASN A 365 -13.42 9.73 31.22
N GLY A 366 -14.60 9.47 30.66
CA GLY A 366 -15.73 10.39 30.63
C GLY A 366 -15.88 11.20 29.34
N PHE A 367 -14.95 11.12 28.38
CA PHE A 367 -15.05 11.82 27.10
C PHE A 367 -16.37 11.54 26.34
N MET A 368 -16.75 10.27 26.24
CA MET A 368 -17.98 9.84 25.54
C MET A 368 -19.21 9.79 26.45
N GLY A 369 -19.08 10.00 27.76
CA GLY A 369 -20.17 9.77 28.70
C GLY A 369 -19.71 9.65 30.15
N VAL A 370 -20.17 8.62 30.86
CA VAL A 370 -19.84 8.43 32.28
C VAL A 370 -18.41 7.89 32.41
N CYS A 371 -17.61 8.51 33.27
CA CYS A 371 -16.28 8.01 33.59
C CYS A 371 -16.36 6.68 34.36
N ASN A 372 -15.58 5.69 33.94
CA ASN A 372 -15.43 4.39 34.58
C ASN A 372 -13.95 3.96 34.63
N LEU A 373 -13.23 4.35 35.69
CA LEU A 373 -11.82 4.01 35.86
C LEU A 373 -11.57 2.52 36.19
N THR A 374 -12.62 1.74 36.45
CA THR A 374 -12.50 0.28 36.62
C THR A 374 -12.50 -0.46 35.27
N ASP A 375 -12.77 0.25 34.18
CA ASP A 375 -12.71 -0.32 32.84
C ASP A 375 -11.28 -0.79 32.50
N SER A 376 -11.16 -1.97 31.91
CA SER A 376 -9.90 -2.56 31.45
C SER A 376 -9.08 -1.67 30.51
N PHE A 377 -9.68 -0.68 29.86
CA PHE A 377 -8.96 0.29 29.01
C PHE A 377 -8.42 1.49 29.78
N CYS A 378 -8.86 1.74 31.01
CA CYS A 378 -8.45 2.86 31.86
C CYS A 378 -7.57 2.45 33.05
N VAL A 379 -7.40 1.15 33.30
CA VAL A 379 -6.44 0.67 34.30
C VAL A 379 -5.00 0.84 33.79
N GLU A 380 -4.06 0.91 34.73
CA GLU A 380 -2.63 1.03 34.44
C GLU A 380 -2.14 -0.12 33.56
N ASP A 381 -1.36 0.23 32.54
CA ASP A 381 -0.71 -0.73 31.66
C ASP A 381 0.71 -0.99 32.14
N GLN A 382 0.90 -2.11 32.84
CA GLN A 382 2.20 -2.51 33.39
C GLN A 382 3.21 -2.88 32.30
N VAL A 383 2.77 -3.38 31.15
CA VAL A 383 3.66 -3.82 30.05
C VAL A 383 4.35 -2.62 29.42
N PHE A 384 3.57 -1.56 29.20
CA PHE A 384 4.04 -0.34 28.56
C PHE A 384 4.39 0.78 29.52
N LYS A 385 4.14 0.57 30.83
CA LYS A 385 4.29 1.58 31.89
C LYS A 385 3.47 2.83 31.60
N VAL A 386 2.27 2.65 31.03
CA VAL A 386 1.33 3.75 30.79
C VAL A 386 0.46 3.89 32.03
N PRO A 387 0.39 5.08 32.65
CA PRO A 387 -0.42 5.30 33.84
C PRO A 387 -1.91 5.08 33.53
N GLY A 388 -2.68 4.70 34.54
CA GLY A 388 -4.13 4.62 34.42
C GLY A 388 -4.75 5.99 34.11
N ALA A 389 -5.94 5.96 33.51
CA ALA A 389 -6.67 7.18 33.15
C ALA A 389 -7.13 7.98 34.38
N THR A 390 -7.36 9.27 34.17
CA THR A 390 -8.09 10.14 35.09
C THR A 390 -9.38 10.59 34.44
N CYS A 391 -10.45 10.77 35.22
CA CYS A 391 -11.70 11.31 34.68
C CYS A 391 -11.50 12.75 34.21
N LEU A 392 -12.15 13.11 33.12
CA LEU A 392 -12.34 14.51 32.74
C LEU A 392 -13.28 15.20 33.73
N ASP A 393 -12.98 16.45 34.09
CA ASP A 393 -13.85 17.27 34.93
C ASP A 393 -15.20 17.51 34.24
N PRO A 394 -16.32 17.68 34.97
CA PRO A 394 -17.64 17.86 34.35
C PRO A 394 -17.73 19.02 33.34
N ASP A 395 -16.98 20.09 33.57
CA ASP A 395 -16.94 21.29 32.72
C ASP A 395 -15.74 21.31 31.74
N ASP A 396 -15.05 20.17 31.56
CA ASP A 396 -13.89 20.08 30.67
C ASP A 396 -14.31 20.30 29.21
N PRO A 397 -13.68 21.25 28.48
CA PRO A 397 -14.06 21.57 27.09
C PRO A 397 -13.79 20.43 26.11
N ARG A 398 -13.02 19.41 26.52
CA ARG A 398 -12.72 18.23 25.70
C ARG A 398 -13.86 17.22 25.64
N HIS A 399 -14.90 17.37 26.45
CA HIS A 399 -16.08 16.51 26.37
C HIS A 399 -16.66 16.49 24.96
N ALA A 400 -17.06 15.31 24.49
CA ALA A 400 -17.61 15.16 23.14
C ALA A 400 -18.83 16.08 22.95
N ASN A 401 -18.75 16.94 21.94
CA ASN A 401 -19.86 17.79 21.53
C ASN A 401 -20.98 16.96 20.86
N ALA A 402 -22.11 17.59 20.57
CA ALA A 402 -23.28 16.89 20.02
C ALA A 402 -22.99 16.15 18.69
N ALA A 403 -22.29 16.80 17.76
CA ALA A 403 -21.94 16.21 16.47
C ALA A 403 -20.98 15.02 16.61
N THR A 404 -19.98 15.15 17.49
CA THR A 404 -19.03 14.08 17.79
C THR A 404 -19.73 12.89 18.45
N LYS A 405 -20.66 13.13 19.39
CA LYS A 405 -21.47 12.07 20.00
C LYS A 405 -22.32 11.32 18.97
N GLU A 406 -22.98 12.02 18.05
CA GLU A 406 -23.76 11.40 16.97
C GLU A 406 -22.91 10.48 16.09
N ILE A 407 -21.69 10.91 15.75
CA ILE A 407 -20.74 10.09 14.98
C ILE A 407 -20.31 8.86 15.78
N LEU A 408 -19.96 9.02 17.05
CA LEU A 408 -19.55 7.89 17.91
C LEU A 408 -20.69 6.88 18.08
N GLU A 409 -21.94 7.34 18.25
CA GLU A 409 -23.12 6.47 18.34
C GLU A 409 -23.33 5.68 17.04
N LYS A 410 -23.20 6.33 15.87
CA LYS A 410 -23.28 5.69 14.54
C LYS A 410 -22.28 4.54 14.39
N PHE A 411 -21.09 4.66 14.98
CA PHE A 411 -20.03 3.66 14.92
C PHE A 411 -19.86 2.86 16.22
N SER A 412 -20.86 2.86 17.11
CA SER A 412 -20.82 2.22 18.44
C SER A 412 -20.38 0.75 18.42
N LEU A 413 -20.67 0.02 17.34
CA LEU A 413 -20.24 -1.37 17.19
C LEU A 413 -18.74 -1.52 16.90
N ALA A 414 -18.04 -0.51 16.37
CA ALA A 414 -16.65 -0.57 15.93
C ALA A 414 -15.67 0.24 16.81
N ILE A 415 -16.18 0.97 17.80
CA ILE A 415 -15.38 1.74 18.76
C ILE A 415 -15.37 1.08 20.14
N CYS A 416 -14.27 1.27 20.86
CA CYS A 416 -14.01 0.74 22.20
C CYS A 416 -14.31 -0.76 22.32
N GLN A 417 -14.12 -1.52 21.24
CA GLN A 417 -14.31 -2.96 21.21
C GLN A 417 -13.27 -3.65 22.10
N LYS A 418 -13.73 -4.51 23.01
CA LYS A 418 -12.87 -5.34 23.84
C LYS A 418 -12.75 -6.74 23.24
N SER A 419 -11.54 -7.28 23.27
CA SER A 419 -11.32 -8.66 22.88
C SER A 419 -11.80 -9.64 23.96
N ALA A 420 -11.99 -10.89 23.55
CA ALA A 420 -12.32 -12.00 24.44
C ALA A 420 -11.17 -12.34 25.40
N VAL A 421 -9.92 -12.05 25.00
CA VAL A 421 -8.74 -12.19 25.85
C VAL A 421 -8.32 -10.83 26.41
N PRO A 422 -7.87 -10.76 27.68
CA PRO A 422 -7.35 -9.53 28.25
C PRO A 422 -6.22 -8.93 27.41
N PHE A 423 -6.25 -7.62 27.22
CA PHE A 423 -5.24 -6.91 26.44
C PHE A 423 -3.81 -7.19 26.93
N ALA A 424 -3.58 -7.37 28.23
CA ALA A 424 -2.26 -7.73 28.77
C ALA A 424 -1.67 -9.00 28.11
N LEU A 425 -2.50 -9.93 27.64
CA LEU A 425 -2.08 -11.13 26.91
C LEU A 425 -2.00 -10.86 25.41
N GLU A 426 -2.93 -10.09 24.84
CA GLU A 426 -2.89 -9.75 23.42
C GLU A 426 -1.75 -8.82 23.04
N GLY A 427 -1.34 -7.94 23.96
CA GLY A 427 -0.20 -7.05 23.81
C GLY A 427 1.10 -7.82 23.72
N LEU A 428 1.16 -9.06 24.23
CA LEU A 428 2.32 -9.93 23.98
C LEU A 428 2.52 -10.12 22.48
N SER A 429 1.46 -10.26 21.69
CA SER A 429 1.56 -10.42 20.23
C SER A 429 2.20 -9.23 19.51
N ASP A 430 2.36 -8.08 20.17
CA ASP A 430 3.09 -6.93 19.64
C ASP A 430 4.61 -7.00 19.87
N PHE A 431 5.09 -7.92 20.75
CA PHE A 431 6.47 -8.01 21.23
C PHE A 431 7.13 -9.37 21.01
N PRO A 432 7.67 -9.65 19.81
CA PRO A 432 8.38 -10.89 19.58
C PRO A 432 9.67 -10.95 20.41
N THR A 433 9.61 -11.57 21.60
CA THR A 433 10.77 -11.81 22.45
C THR A 433 11.61 -12.96 21.90
N PRO A 434 12.91 -13.03 22.19
CA PRO A 434 13.76 -14.14 21.74
C PRO A 434 13.19 -15.52 22.08
N GLU A 435 12.57 -15.69 23.25
CA GLU A 435 11.96 -16.94 23.68
C GLU A 435 10.75 -17.32 22.81
N ARG A 436 9.91 -16.33 22.46
CA ARG A 436 8.72 -16.52 21.62
C ARG A 436 9.04 -16.74 20.15
N ILE A 437 10.14 -16.18 19.68
CA ILE A 437 10.66 -16.47 18.34
C ILE A 437 11.24 -17.90 18.33
N ALA A 438 12.02 -18.25 19.35
CA ALA A 438 12.62 -19.57 19.48
C ALA A 438 11.58 -20.69 19.59
N SER A 439 10.44 -20.47 20.24
CA SER A 439 9.39 -21.49 20.35
C SER A 439 8.76 -21.86 19.00
N CYS A 440 8.93 -21.02 17.99
CA CYS A 440 8.45 -21.28 16.63
C CYS A 440 9.45 -21.94 15.70
N ASP A 441 10.75 -21.81 15.99
CA ASP A 441 11.84 -22.35 15.14
C ASP A 441 11.68 -21.94 13.65
N GLY A 442 11.17 -20.73 13.41
CA GLY A 442 10.90 -20.21 12.06
C GLY A 442 9.78 -20.93 11.29
N VAL A 443 9.02 -21.83 11.92
CA VAL A 443 7.94 -22.60 11.29
C VAL A 443 6.59 -21.90 11.51
N MET A 444 5.98 -21.43 10.42
CA MET A 444 4.64 -20.83 10.43
C MET A 444 3.57 -21.85 10.83
N TYR A 445 2.51 -21.38 11.48
CA TYR A 445 1.31 -22.14 11.91
C TYR A 445 1.55 -23.29 12.90
N ARG A 446 2.81 -23.49 13.32
CA ARG A 446 3.18 -24.41 14.38
C ARG A 446 2.48 -24.03 15.69
N ARG A 447 1.98 -25.02 16.42
CA ARG A 447 1.51 -24.84 17.79
C ARG A 447 2.70 -24.47 18.68
N CYS A 448 2.53 -23.43 19.48
CA CYS A 448 3.59 -22.93 20.36
C CYS A 448 3.04 -22.59 21.74
N ASP A 449 3.96 -22.51 22.70
CA ASP A 449 3.66 -22.22 24.09
C ASP A 449 4.38 -20.98 24.60
N ILE A 450 3.72 -20.24 25.48
CA ILE A 450 4.25 -19.13 26.25
C ILE A 450 4.10 -19.50 27.73
N PRO A 451 5.21 -19.73 28.47
CA PRO A 451 5.17 -20.03 29.90
C PRO A 451 4.35 -18.99 30.67
N GLY A 452 3.48 -19.42 31.59
CA GLY A 452 2.59 -18.52 32.33
C GLY A 452 1.29 -18.14 31.62
N VAL A 453 1.21 -18.33 30.30
CA VAL A 453 0.04 -17.91 29.49
C VAL A 453 -0.65 -19.10 28.85
N THR A 454 0.05 -19.90 28.04
CA THR A 454 -0.56 -21.06 27.38
C THR A 454 -0.55 -22.29 28.29
N SER A 455 0.55 -22.49 29.00
CA SER A 455 0.78 -23.66 29.85
C SER A 455 -0.13 -23.68 31.09
N ASP A 456 -0.49 -22.52 31.63
CA ASP A 456 -1.21 -22.41 32.90
C ASP A 456 -2.69 -22.03 32.74
N ASN A 457 -3.05 -21.28 31.69
CA ASN A 457 -4.44 -20.86 31.45
C ASN A 457 -5.19 -21.69 30.40
N GLY A 458 -4.52 -22.67 29.76
CA GLY A 458 -5.11 -23.53 28.73
C GLY A 458 -5.32 -22.87 27.36
N THR A 459 -4.86 -21.62 27.19
CA THR A 459 -4.86 -20.92 25.89
C THR A 459 -3.82 -21.54 24.96
N VAL A 460 -4.10 -21.66 23.66
CA VAL A 460 -3.14 -22.21 22.69
C VAL A 460 -2.52 -21.08 21.88
N GLY A 461 -1.20 -21.14 21.66
CA GLY A 461 -0.49 -20.23 20.76
C GLY A 461 -0.28 -20.82 19.36
N MET A 462 -0.16 -19.94 18.37
CA MET A 462 0.20 -20.26 16.99
C MET A 462 1.35 -19.39 16.51
N CYS A 463 2.33 -20.00 15.87
CA CYS A 463 3.40 -19.28 15.20
C CYS A 463 2.88 -18.53 13.97
N SER A 464 3.07 -17.21 13.94
CA SER A 464 2.64 -16.39 12.82
C SER A 464 3.51 -15.15 12.67
N SER A 465 3.71 -14.68 11.44
CA SER A 465 4.09 -13.29 11.18
C SER A 465 2.83 -12.43 11.20
N SER A 466 2.54 -11.79 12.33
CA SER A 466 1.50 -10.77 12.43
C SER A 466 2.11 -9.40 12.13
N ARG A 467 1.42 -8.58 11.34
CA ARG A 467 1.84 -7.24 10.92
C ARG A 467 3.19 -7.22 10.21
N MET A 468 3.52 -8.28 9.46
CA MET A 468 4.84 -8.46 8.82
C MET A 468 6.02 -8.54 9.80
N GLN A 469 5.79 -8.91 11.06
CA GLN A 469 6.87 -9.12 12.04
C GLN A 469 7.60 -10.45 11.82
N VAL A 470 8.64 -10.69 12.61
CA VAL A 470 9.25 -12.01 12.73
C VAL A 470 8.22 -13.07 13.15
N VAL A 471 8.39 -14.29 12.65
CA VAL A 471 7.60 -15.45 13.06
C VAL A 471 7.82 -15.69 14.55
N ALA A 472 6.77 -15.43 15.33
CA ALA A 472 6.78 -15.61 16.77
C ALA A 472 5.46 -16.19 17.25
N CYS A 473 5.47 -16.73 18.47
CA CYS A 473 4.30 -17.38 19.05
C CYS A 473 3.20 -16.38 19.42
N ASN A 474 2.11 -16.33 18.65
CA ASN A 474 0.96 -15.44 18.85
C ASN A 474 -0.17 -16.17 19.60
N VAL A 475 -0.75 -15.54 20.63
CA VAL A 475 -1.83 -16.13 21.46
C VAL A 475 -3.22 -15.58 21.14
N ASP A 476 -3.33 -14.68 20.16
CA ASP A 476 -4.61 -14.16 19.68
C ASP A 476 -5.37 -15.27 18.94
N GLN A 477 -6.49 -15.67 19.53
CA GLN A 477 -7.33 -16.75 19.04
C GLN A 477 -8.00 -16.42 17.70
N LEU A 478 -8.13 -15.13 17.35
CA LEU A 478 -8.68 -14.73 16.06
C LEU A 478 -7.76 -15.14 14.91
N PHE A 479 -6.44 -15.05 15.08
CA PHE A 479 -5.48 -15.50 14.06
C PHE A 479 -5.54 -17.03 13.87
N ILE A 480 -5.72 -17.78 14.95
CA ILE A 480 -5.93 -19.23 14.89
C ILE A 480 -7.21 -19.54 14.11
N LYS A 481 -8.31 -18.85 14.43
CA LYS A 481 -9.60 -19.00 13.76
C LYS A 481 -9.52 -18.65 12.27
N VAL A 482 -8.78 -17.59 11.91
CA VAL A 482 -8.49 -17.23 10.52
C VAL A 482 -7.84 -18.41 9.79
N ARG A 483 -6.76 -18.99 10.34
CA ARG A 483 -6.07 -20.10 9.67
C ARG A 483 -6.92 -21.36 9.59
N GLN A 484 -7.70 -21.69 10.62
CA GLN A 484 -8.65 -22.80 10.59
C GLN A 484 -9.69 -22.64 9.48
N GLU A 485 -10.25 -21.43 9.30
CA GLU A 485 -11.22 -21.16 8.25
C GLU A 485 -10.57 -21.16 6.86
N GLN A 486 -9.33 -20.69 6.73
CA GLN A 486 -8.56 -20.81 5.49
C GLN A 486 -8.35 -22.28 5.08
N ILE A 487 -7.93 -23.14 6.01
CA ILE A 487 -7.77 -24.59 5.79
C ILE A 487 -9.09 -25.22 5.38
N LYS A 488 -10.17 -24.91 6.11
CA LYS A 488 -11.51 -25.45 5.85
C LYS A 488 -12.06 -25.06 4.48
N ARG A 489 -11.80 -23.82 4.04
CA ARG A 489 -12.20 -23.32 2.71
C ARG A 489 -11.22 -23.73 1.60
N GLY A 490 -10.04 -24.24 1.94
CA GLY A 490 -8.99 -24.59 0.98
C GLY A 490 -8.37 -23.37 0.29
N VAL A 491 -8.24 -22.25 1.01
CA VAL A 491 -7.73 -20.97 0.48
C VAL A 491 -6.42 -20.56 1.17
N GLY A 492 -5.63 -19.71 0.51
CA GLY A 492 -4.31 -19.31 0.99
C GLY A 492 -3.23 -20.37 0.82
N PRO A 493 -2.11 -20.26 1.57
CA PRO A 493 -1.01 -21.21 1.46
C PRO A 493 -1.47 -22.64 1.76
N PRO A 494 -1.07 -23.64 0.94
CA PRO A 494 -1.34 -25.05 1.22
C PRO A 494 -0.96 -25.41 2.65
N CYS A 495 -1.83 -26.16 3.33
CA CYS A 495 -1.58 -26.52 4.71
C CYS A 495 -0.58 -27.67 4.83
N ASP A 496 0.33 -27.57 5.80
CA ASP A 496 1.26 -28.63 6.16
C ASP A 496 0.59 -29.59 7.15
N VAL A 497 0.42 -30.85 6.76
CA VAL A 497 -0.27 -31.85 7.58
C VAL A 497 0.50 -32.17 8.87
N GLU A 498 1.83 -32.11 8.87
CA GLU A 498 2.62 -32.42 10.06
C GLU A 498 2.53 -31.29 11.10
N VAL A 499 2.51 -30.04 10.62
CA VAL A 499 2.52 -28.84 11.47
C VAL A 499 1.10 -28.38 11.85
N GLU A 500 0.14 -28.52 10.93
CA GLU A 500 -1.18 -27.89 11.01
C GLU A 500 -2.33 -28.88 11.24
N ALA A 501 -2.04 -30.15 11.55
CA ALA A 501 -3.07 -31.14 11.89
C ALA A 501 -3.98 -30.66 13.04
N TRP A 502 -3.40 -29.95 14.02
CA TRP A 502 -4.13 -29.38 15.15
C TRP A 502 -5.07 -28.22 14.76
N LEU A 503 -4.88 -27.63 13.58
CA LEU A 503 -5.76 -26.62 12.98
C LEU A 503 -6.83 -27.24 12.05
N GLY A 504 -6.86 -28.56 11.94
CA GLY A 504 -7.80 -29.29 11.09
C GLY A 504 -7.28 -29.60 9.68
N CYS A 505 -5.99 -29.39 9.40
CA CYS A 505 -5.38 -29.85 8.16
C CYS A 505 -5.40 -31.38 8.09
N LYS A 506 -5.86 -31.94 6.97
CA LYS A 506 -5.95 -33.38 6.74
C LYS A 506 -5.19 -33.75 5.49
N LYS A 507 -4.58 -34.94 5.49
CA LYS A 507 -3.95 -35.51 4.29
C LYS A 507 -5.02 -35.65 3.21
N ALA A 508 -4.77 -35.09 2.02
CA ALA A 508 -5.66 -35.27 0.87
C ALA A 508 -5.83 -36.78 0.65
N ALA A 509 -7.08 -37.25 0.66
CA ALA A 509 -7.36 -38.65 0.34
C ALA A 509 -6.86 -38.89 -1.09
N SER A 510 -5.92 -39.83 -1.27
CA SER A 510 -5.47 -40.24 -2.60
C SER A 510 -6.65 -40.87 -3.32
N SER A 511 -7.31 -40.09 -4.19
CA SER A 511 -8.34 -40.55 -5.11
C SER A 511 -7.73 -41.10 -6.39
#